data_AF-A0A434TX46-F1
#
_entry.id   AF-A0A434TX46-F1
#
_cell.length_a   1.000
_cell.length_b   1.000
_cell.length_c   1.000
_cell.angle_alpha   90.00
_cell.angle_beta   90.00
_cell.angle_gamma   90.00
#
_symmetry.space_group_name_H-M   'P 1'
#
loop_
_entity.id
_entity.type
_entity.pdbx_description
1 polymer ?
#
loop_
_entity_poly.entity_id
_entity_poly.type
_entity_poly.pdbx_seq_one_letter_code
_entity_poly.pdbx_strand_id
1 'polypeptide(L)'
;MGLMDKHAIIEKNATLLLVGSLLVVTVGGIVEIAPLFYLDNTIEKVEGMRPYSPLELVGRNIYMREGCYLCHSQMIRPFRDEVERYGHYSLAAESMYDHPFQWGSKRTGPDLARVGDRYSNAWHVAHLTDPRSVVPESIMPSYGFLKDTPIDVKDFSTHLVANRLVAVPYTDDMIVHANADLAAQADPNADTSGLEARYPKAKIGDFDGNPQQVTEMDALLAYLQMLGTLVDFKNYDEAAGYR
;
A
#
# COMPACT_ATOMS: atom_id res chain seq x y z
N MET A 1 46.94 -31.26 17.91
CA MET A 1 46.15 -30.74 16.78
C MET A 1 45.49 -29.46 17.23
N GLY A 2 45.87 -28.34 16.62
CA GLY A 2 45.29 -27.05 16.91
C GLY A 2 43.84 -26.99 16.43
N LEU A 3 43.09 -25.99 16.91
CA LEU A 3 41.74 -25.71 16.40
C LEU A 3 41.72 -25.50 14.88
N MET A 4 42.80 -24.98 14.31
CA MET A 4 42.94 -24.76 12.87
C MET A 4 43.06 -26.05 12.05
N ASP A 5 43.62 -27.14 12.58
CA ASP A 5 43.76 -28.40 11.82
C ASP A 5 42.41 -29.14 11.64
N LYS A 6 41.37 -28.74 12.37
CA LYS A 6 40.07 -29.43 12.43
C LYS A 6 39.12 -29.02 11.30
N HIS A 7 39.41 -27.95 10.55
CA HIS A 7 38.55 -27.52 9.43
C HIS A 7 38.48 -28.57 8.31
N ALA A 8 39.53 -29.38 8.14
CA ALA A 8 39.61 -30.40 7.10
C ALA A 8 38.52 -31.48 7.22
N ILE A 9 37.94 -31.66 8.41
CA ILE A 9 36.81 -32.59 8.64
C ILE A 9 35.55 -32.06 7.97
N ILE A 10 35.31 -30.74 8.03
CA ILE A 10 34.16 -30.08 7.42
C ILE A 10 34.36 -29.99 5.91
N GLU A 11 35.55 -29.61 5.45
CA GLU A 11 35.85 -29.46 4.01
C GLU A 11 35.74 -30.77 3.22
N LYS A 12 36.08 -31.90 3.85
CA LYS A 12 36.01 -33.23 3.20
C LYS A 12 34.64 -33.88 3.28
N ASN A 13 33.69 -33.29 4.02
CA ASN A 13 32.36 -33.84 4.21
C ASN A 13 31.30 -32.85 3.70
N ALA A 14 30.76 -33.13 2.52
CA ALA A 14 29.76 -32.27 1.89
C ALA A 14 28.51 -32.05 2.76
N THR A 15 28.05 -33.06 3.50
CA THR A 15 26.90 -32.94 4.41
C THR A 15 27.19 -31.99 5.56
N LEU A 16 28.36 -32.10 6.21
CA LEU A 16 28.76 -31.20 7.29
C LEU A 16 28.91 -29.76 6.80
N LEU A 17 29.49 -29.57 5.61
CA LEU A 17 29.63 -28.26 5.01
C LEU A 17 28.24 -27.65 4.70
N LEU A 18 27.33 -28.39 4.09
CA LEU A 18 25.97 -27.92 3.78
C LEU A 18 25.18 -27.55 5.04
N VAL A 19 25.21 -28.39 6.08
CA VAL A 19 24.54 -28.11 7.36
C VAL A 19 25.16 -26.89 8.04
N GLY A 20 26.50 -26.80 8.07
CA GLY A 20 27.20 -25.65 8.63
C GLY A 20 26.86 -24.34 7.91
N SER A 21 26.86 -24.35 6.59
CA SER A 21 26.47 -23.19 5.77
C SER A 21 25.02 -22.78 6.00
N LEU A 22 24.09 -23.76 6.08
CA LEU A 22 22.68 -23.49 6.38
C LEU A 22 22.53 -22.82 7.75
N LEU A 23 23.20 -23.34 8.78
CA LEU A 23 23.14 -22.75 10.11
C LEU A 23 23.66 -21.30 10.08
N VAL A 24 24.79 -21.04 9.45
CA VAL A 24 25.37 -19.69 9.37
C VAL A 24 24.44 -18.70 8.63
N VAL A 25 23.88 -19.08 7.48
CA VAL A 25 22.99 -18.18 6.72
C VAL A 25 21.66 -17.92 7.45
N THR A 26 21.14 -18.89 8.20
CA THR A 26 19.89 -18.73 8.94
C THR A 26 19.98 -17.76 10.12
N VAL A 27 21.18 -17.52 10.68
CA VAL A 27 21.35 -16.59 11.80
C VAL A 27 20.85 -15.19 11.46
N GLY A 28 21.20 -14.67 10.27
CA GLY A 28 20.76 -13.33 9.84
C GLY A 28 19.24 -13.23 9.76
N GLY A 29 18.59 -14.19 9.09
CA GLY A 29 17.13 -14.23 8.98
C GLY A 29 16.43 -14.34 10.33
N ILE A 30 16.93 -15.18 11.24
CA ILE A 30 16.34 -15.33 12.59
C ILE A 30 16.48 -14.03 13.39
N VAL A 31 17.63 -13.36 13.33
CA VAL A 31 17.89 -12.15 14.14
C VAL A 31 17.15 -10.93 13.59
N GLU A 32 17.01 -10.80 12.27
CA GLU A 32 16.39 -9.62 11.65
C GLU A 32 14.87 -9.76 11.49
N ILE A 33 14.36 -10.94 11.12
CA ILE A 33 12.95 -11.14 10.76
C ILE A 33 12.12 -11.60 11.97
N ALA A 34 12.60 -12.58 12.74
CA ALA A 34 11.77 -13.20 13.77
C ALA A 34 11.33 -12.21 14.86
N PRO A 35 12.17 -11.29 15.39
CA PRO A 35 11.76 -10.33 16.40
C PRO A 35 10.64 -9.39 15.94
N LEU A 36 10.58 -9.06 14.65
CA LEU A 36 9.55 -8.15 14.11
C LEU A 36 8.13 -8.71 14.25
N PHE A 37 7.97 -10.04 14.37
CA PHE A 37 6.65 -10.65 14.62
C PHE A 37 6.18 -10.56 16.08
N TYR A 38 7.09 -10.31 17.03
CA TYR A 38 6.79 -10.34 18.47
C TYR A 38 6.92 -8.97 19.15
N LEU A 39 7.58 -8.02 18.50
CA LEU A 39 7.85 -6.69 19.05
C LEU A 39 6.72 -5.71 18.71
N ASP A 40 5.74 -5.62 19.60
CA ASP A 40 4.60 -4.69 19.50
C ASP A 40 5.02 -3.21 19.47
N ASN A 41 6.24 -2.89 19.88
CA ASN A 41 6.79 -1.53 19.85
C ASN A 41 7.33 -1.11 18.47
N THR A 42 7.37 -2.01 17.48
CA THR A 42 7.79 -1.65 16.12
C THR A 42 6.67 -1.02 15.30
N ILE A 43 5.43 -1.12 15.77
CA ILE A 43 4.25 -0.52 15.14
C ILE A 43 3.74 0.60 16.04
N GLU A 44 3.73 1.82 15.52
CA GLU A 44 3.22 2.96 16.25
C GLU A 44 1.72 2.82 16.50
N LYS A 45 1.26 3.25 17.67
CA LYS A 45 -0.18 3.33 17.95
C LYS A 45 -0.75 4.54 17.24
N VAL A 46 -1.48 4.31 16.16
CA VAL A 46 -2.19 5.35 15.41
C VAL A 46 -3.70 5.13 15.52
N GLU A 47 -4.43 6.23 15.70
CA GLU A 47 -5.89 6.22 15.62
C GLU A 47 -6.34 6.42 14.18
N GLY A 48 -7.42 5.74 13.79
CA GLY A 48 -8.09 5.96 12.50
C GLY A 48 -7.62 5.10 11.33
N MET A 49 -6.61 4.25 11.50
CA MET A 49 -6.26 3.25 10.48
C MET A 49 -7.40 2.24 10.30
N ARG A 50 -7.79 2.02 9.05
CA ARG A 50 -8.80 1.06 8.62
C ARG A 50 -8.29 0.26 7.43
N PRO A 51 -8.84 -0.94 7.15
CA PRO A 51 -8.54 -1.62 5.90
C PRO A 51 -9.03 -0.82 4.69
N TYR A 52 -8.46 -1.12 3.53
CA TYR A 52 -8.89 -0.59 2.24
C TYR A 52 -10.38 -0.86 2.00
N SER A 53 -11.10 0.09 1.42
CA SER A 53 -12.41 -0.22 0.83
C SER A 53 -12.23 -1.14 -0.38
N PRO A 54 -13.30 -1.81 -0.86
CA PRO A 54 -13.21 -2.67 -2.02
C PRO A 54 -12.63 -1.98 -3.27
N LEU A 55 -13.10 -0.77 -3.58
CA LEU A 55 -12.62 -0.02 -4.74
C LEU A 55 -11.15 0.43 -4.57
N GLU A 56 -10.77 0.87 -3.37
CA GLU A 56 -9.38 1.21 -3.04
C GLU A 56 -8.45 0.00 -3.18
N LEU A 57 -8.90 -1.20 -2.77
CA LEU A 57 -8.11 -2.42 -2.89
C LEU A 57 -7.96 -2.87 -4.35
N VAL A 58 -8.99 -2.70 -5.19
CA VAL A 58 -8.87 -2.88 -6.64
C VAL A 58 -7.85 -1.91 -7.20
N GLY A 59 -7.92 -0.63 -6.82
CA GLY A 59 -6.98 0.41 -7.24
C GLY A 59 -5.54 0.10 -6.87
N ARG A 60 -5.33 -0.41 -5.66
CA ARG A 60 -4.02 -0.90 -5.20
C ARG A 60 -3.51 -2.07 -6.05
N ASN A 61 -4.39 -3.01 -6.42
CA ASN A 61 -4.01 -4.12 -7.30
C ASN A 61 -3.64 -3.62 -8.70
N ILE A 62 -4.35 -2.62 -9.22
CA ILE A 62 -4.00 -1.96 -10.50
C ILE A 62 -2.67 -1.21 -10.38
N TYR A 63 -2.45 -0.47 -9.31
CA TYR A 63 -1.17 0.20 -9.03
C TYR A 63 0.02 -0.77 -9.07
N MET A 64 -0.17 -1.98 -8.51
CA MET A 64 0.83 -3.05 -8.59
C MET A 64 0.95 -3.64 -10.00
N ARG A 65 -0.18 -3.91 -10.67
CA ARG A 65 -0.21 -4.46 -12.05
C ARG A 65 0.53 -3.57 -13.03
N GLU A 66 0.32 -2.26 -12.94
CA GLU A 66 0.95 -1.25 -13.79
C GLU A 66 2.40 -0.94 -13.42
N GLY A 67 2.90 -1.50 -12.32
CA GLY A 67 4.30 -1.31 -11.91
C GLY A 67 4.59 0.11 -11.44
N CYS A 68 3.60 0.86 -10.94
CA CYS A 68 3.79 2.23 -10.46
C CYS A 68 4.90 2.32 -9.39
N TYR A 69 5.05 1.26 -8.57
CA TYR A 69 6.10 1.12 -7.55
C TYR A 69 7.54 1.14 -8.11
N LEU A 70 7.75 0.91 -9.41
CA LEU A 70 9.06 1.00 -10.05
C LEU A 70 9.56 2.45 -10.16
N CYS A 71 8.65 3.42 -10.13
CA CYS A 71 8.93 4.84 -10.27
C CYS A 71 8.58 5.65 -9.01
N HIS A 72 7.58 5.21 -8.25
CA HIS A 72 7.03 5.93 -7.11
C HIS A 72 7.23 5.14 -5.81
N SER A 73 7.75 5.81 -4.80
CA SER A 73 7.78 5.29 -3.44
C SER A 73 6.52 5.67 -2.67
N GLN A 74 6.23 4.91 -1.61
CA GLN A 74 5.24 5.26 -0.60
C GLN A 74 5.86 5.11 0.79
N MET A 75 6.98 5.81 1.00
CA MET A 75 7.69 5.82 2.29
C MET A 75 8.48 7.12 2.42
N ILE A 76 7.94 8.04 3.19
CA ILE A 76 8.58 9.34 3.46
C ILE A 76 9.54 9.15 4.62
N ARG A 77 10.81 9.53 4.41
CA ARG A 77 11.86 9.41 5.43
C ARG A 77 11.79 10.56 6.45
N PRO A 78 12.27 10.36 7.68
CA PRO A 78 12.22 11.37 8.75
C PRO A 78 13.31 12.45 8.59
N PHE A 79 13.43 13.02 7.40
CA PHE A 79 14.30 14.15 7.12
C PHE A 79 13.44 15.39 6.86
N ARG A 80 13.94 16.55 7.30
CA ARG A 80 13.23 17.82 7.17
C ARG A 80 12.87 18.14 5.71
N ASP A 81 13.77 17.90 4.78
CA ASP A 81 13.56 18.16 3.34
C ASP A 81 12.47 17.27 2.73
N GLU A 82 12.37 16.02 3.18
CA GLU A 82 11.28 15.13 2.79
C GLU A 82 9.96 15.56 3.40
N VAL A 83 9.97 15.97 4.66
CA VAL A 83 8.75 16.43 5.35
C VAL A 83 8.20 17.70 4.72
N GLU A 84 9.07 18.67 4.39
CA GLU A 84 8.65 19.89 3.69
C GLU A 84 8.08 19.59 2.29
N ARG A 85 8.56 18.55 1.61
CA ARG A 85 8.10 18.18 0.26
C ARG A 85 6.82 17.33 0.27
N TYR A 86 6.78 16.31 1.11
CA TYR A 86 5.79 15.23 1.07
C TYR A 86 4.87 15.19 2.30
N GLY A 87 5.14 15.97 3.35
CA GLY A 87 4.37 15.95 4.59
C GLY A 87 4.96 15.00 5.63
N HIS A 88 4.23 14.72 6.70
CA HIS A 88 4.73 13.91 7.84
C HIS A 88 5.36 12.59 7.35
N TYR A 89 6.50 12.21 7.94
CA TYR A 89 7.19 10.97 7.61
C TYR A 89 6.26 9.75 7.79
N SER A 90 6.52 8.69 7.05
CA SER A 90 5.66 7.50 7.09
C SER A 90 5.87 6.74 8.40
N LEU A 91 4.76 6.31 9.01
CA LEU A 91 4.76 5.44 10.19
C LEU A 91 4.57 3.98 9.76
N ALA A 92 5.14 3.04 10.52
CA ALA A 92 5.01 1.61 10.22
C ALA A 92 3.54 1.16 10.23
N ALA A 93 2.74 1.75 11.11
CA ALA A 93 1.31 1.48 11.23
C ALA A 93 0.49 1.78 9.96
N GLU A 94 0.96 2.68 9.10
CA GLU A 94 0.25 3.02 7.87
C GLU A 94 0.29 1.90 6.83
N SER A 95 1.33 1.05 6.89
CA SER A 95 1.53 -0.06 5.97
C SER A 95 1.11 -1.41 6.58
N MET A 96 0.46 -1.41 7.75
CA MET A 96 0.13 -2.64 8.47
C MET A 96 -0.85 -3.57 7.72
N TYR A 97 -1.64 -3.01 6.80
CA TYR A 97 -2.58 -3.76 5.94
C TYR A 97 -2.07 -3.94 4.51
N ASP A 98 -0.81 -3.59 4.24
CA ASP A 98 -0.24 -3.69 2.90
C ASP A 98 0.34 -5.08 2.65
N HIS A 99 -0.43 -5.89 1.93
CA HIS A 99 0.02 -7.18 1.43
C HIS A 99 0.13 -7.14 -0.10
N PRO A 100 1.34 -7.01 -0.69
CA PRO A 100 2.64 -6.69 -0.08
C PRO A 100 2.90 -5.17 0.07
N PHE A 101 3.81 -4.75 0.96
CA PHE A 101 4.18 -3.34 1.19
C PHE A 101 4.52 -2.55 -0.10
N GLN A 102 4.20 -1.25 -0.14
CA GLN A 102 4.40 -0.36 -1.31
C GLN A 102 5.48 0.72 -1.12
N TRP A 103 6.37 0.58 -0.14
CA TRP A 103 7.38 1.59 0.26
C TRP A 103 8.25 2.10 -0.89
N GLY A 104 8.48 1.27 -1.90
CA GLY A 104 9.28 1.59 -3.07
C GLY A 104 10.79 1.54 -2.79
N SER A 105 11.57 1.41 -3.85
CA SER A 105 13.05 1.34 -3.79
C SER A 105 13.72 2.36 -4.71
N LYS A 106 12.93 3.14 -5.45
CA LYS A 106 13.38 4.13 -6.43
C LYS A 106 12.37 5.28 -6.50
N ARG A 107 12.87 6.49 -6.77
CA ARG A 107 12.07 7.69 -7.03
C ARG A 107 12.45 8.27 -8.38
N THR A 108 11.79 7.77 -9.42
CA THR A 108 11.80 8.41 -10.74
C THR A 108 10.69 9.47 -10.81
N GLY A 109 9.53 9.17 -10.24
CA GLY A 109 8.51 10.14 -9.88
C GLY A 109 8.56 10.50 -8.39
N PRO A 110 7.72 11.46 -7.94
CA PRO A 110 7.62 11.84 -6.53
C PRO A 110 7.10 10.71 -5.64
N ASP A 111 7.32 10.82 -4.33
CA ASP A 111 6.70 9.94 -3.34
C ASP A 111 5.17 10.15 -3.29
N LEU A 112 4.40 9.07 -3.13
CA LEU A 112 2.94 9.07 -3.14
C LEU A 112 2.30 8.79 -1.78
N ALA A 113 3.06 8.56 -0.70
CA ALA A 113 2.52 8.16 0.61
C ALA A 113 1.51 9.15 1.21
N ARG A 114 1.51 10.40 0.73
CA ARG A 114 0.66 11.51 1.19
C ARG A 114 -0.03 12.23 0.03
N VAL A 115 -0.32 11.55 -1.07
CA VAL A 115 -0.92 12.18 -2.25
C VAL A 115 -2.42 12.44 -2.09
N GLY A 116 -3.08 11.76 -1.14
CA GLY A 116 -4.50 11.97 -0.87
C GLY A 116 -4.82 13.44 -0.60
N ASP A 117 -5.91 13.93 -1.22
CA ASP A 117 -6.37 15.32 -1.19
C ASP A 117 -5.40 16.38 -1.73
N ARG A 118 -4.19 16.02 -2.21
CA ARG A 118 -3.24 16.99 -2.78
C ARG A 118 -3.63 17.48 -4.17
N TYR A 119 -4.26 16.60 -4.96
CA TYR A 119 -4.69 16.88 -6.32
C TYR A 119 -6.16 16.48 -6.50
N SER A 120 -6.86 17.20 -7.37
CA SER A 120 -8.24 16.84 -7.71
C SER A 120 -8.29 15.57 -8.53
N ASN A 121 -9.42 14.88 -8.48
CA ASN A 121 -9.70 13.73 -9.35
C ASN A 121 -9.50 14.08 -10.83
N ALA A 122 -10.00 15.24 -11.28
CA ALA A 122 -9.79 15.73 -12.65
C ALA A 122 -8.30 15.91 -13.01
N TRP A 123 -7.46 16.35 -12.06
CA TRP A 123 -6.01 16.43 -12.28
C TRP A 123 -5.41 15.02 -12.41
N HIS A 124 -5.80 14.08 -11.54
CA HIS A 124 -5.33 12.69 -11.63
C HIS A 124 -5.72 12.04 -12.96
N VAL A 125 -6.96 12.22 -13.43
CA VAL A 125 -7.41 11.72 -14.74
C VAL A 125 -6.56 12.31 -15.86
N ALA A 126 -6.39 13.64 -15.88
CA ALA A 126 -5.59 14.31 -16.92
C ALA A 126 -4.12 13.83 -16.89
N HIS A 127 -3.53 13.75 -15.71
CA HIS A 127 -2.15 13.30 -15.52
C HIS A 127 -1.96 11.84 -15.91
N LEU A 128 -2.85 10.92 -15.51
CA LEU A 128 -2.72 9.51 -15.90
C LEU A 128 -3.01 9.29 -17.39
N THR A 129 -3.93 10.07 -17.97
CA THR A 129 -4.26 9.97 -19.40
C THR A 129 -3.10 10.44 -20.26
N ASP A 130 -2.55 11.62 -19.99
CA ASP A 130 -1.35 12.11 -20.67
C ASP A 130 -0.50 12.96 -19.71
N PRO A 131 0.49 12.36 -19.03
CA PRO A 131 1.28 13.07 -18.03
C PRO A 131 1.95 14.33 -18.58
N ARG A 132 2.33 14.32 -19.86
CA ARG A 132 2.99 15.46 -20.52
C ARG A 132 2.05 16.62 -20.84
N SER A 133 0.73 16.39 -20.82
CA SER A 133 -0.26 17.46 -21.01
C SER A 133 -0.38 18.40 -19.80
N VAL A 134 -0.10 17.88 -18.60
CA VAL A 134 -0.16 18.64 -17.34
C VAL A 134 1.22 18.95 -16.77
N VAL A 135 2.21 18.09 -17.02
CA VAL A 135 3.61 18.27 -16.63
C VAL A 135 4.49 17.97 -17.85
N PRO A 136 4.83 18.97 -18.68
CA PRO A 136 5.50 18.77 -19.97
C PRO A 136 6.80 17.95 -19.92
N GLU A 137 7.54 18.06 -18.82
CA GLU A 137 8.79 17.35 -18.56
C GLU A 137 8.60 15.93 -17.98
N SER A 138 7.36 15.49 -17.78
CA SER A 138 7.07 14.18 -17.20
C SER A 138 7.57 13.05 -18.09
N ILE A 139 8.30 12.12 -17.49
CA ILE A 139 8.74 10.88 -18.13
C ILE A 139 7.81 9.69 -17.80
N MET A 140 6.70 9.95 -17.09
CA MET A 140 5.72 8.93 -16.75
C MET A 140 5.04 8.41 -18.03
N PRO A 141 4.80 7.09 -18.15
CA PRO A 141 3.99 6.52 -19.23
C PRO A 141 2.54 7.02 -19.18
N SER A 142 1.85 6.98 -20.33
CA SER A 142 0.40 7.23 -20.38
C SER A 142 -0.36 5.96 -19.99
N TYR A 143 -1.40 6.14 -19.17
CA TYR A 143 -2.33 5.10 -18.71
C TYR A 143 -3.78 5.45 -19.08
N GLY A 144 -3.99 6.17 -20.20
CA GLY A 144 -5.33 6.58 -20.64
C GLY A 144 -6.30 5.42 -20.85
N PHE A 145 -5.78 4.21 -21.16
CA PHE A 145 -6.60 3.00 -21.33
C PHE A 145 -7.37 2.60 -20.06
N LEU A 146 -6.94 3.01 -18.87
CA LEU A 146 -7.64 2.71 -17.62
C LEU A 146 -9.05 3.31 -17.59
N LYS A 147 -9.28 4.40 -18.34
CA LYS A 147 -10.59 5.04 -18.48
C LYS A 147 -11.56 4.21 -19.33
N ASP A 148 -11.04 3.45 -20.28
CA ASP A 148 -11.86 2.63 -21.19
C ASP A 148 -11.99 1.18 -20.68
N THR A 149 -11.31 0.84 -19.58
CA THR A 149 -11.26 -0.53 -19.04
C THR A 149 -12.22 -0.65 -17.86
N PRO A 150 -13.34 -1.39 -18.00
CA PRO A 150 -14.24 -1.65 -16.89
C PRO A 150 -13.61 -2.57 -15.85
N ILE A 151 -14.00 -2.41 -14.60
CA ILE A 151 -13.66 -3.36 -13.54
C ILE A 151 -14.40 -4.68 -13.80
N ASP A 152 -13.72 -5.70 -14.33
CA ASP A 152 -14.27 -7.06 -14.48
C ASP A 152 -14.06 -7.85 -13.19
N VAL A 153 -14.86 -7.56 -12.17
CA VAL A 153 -14.83 -8.30 -10.92
C VAL A 153 -16.19 -8.92 -10.67
N LYS A 154 -16.31 -10.21 -11.04
CA LYS A 154 -17.53 -11.00 -10.81
C LYS A 154 -17.81 -11.25 -9.33
N ASP A 155 -16.78 -11.22 -8.47
CA ASP A 155 -16.92 -11.28 -7.01
C ASP A 155 -15.64 -10.80 -6.30
N PHE A 156 -15.64 -9.58 -5.77
CA PHE A 156 -14.48 -9.04 -5.06
C PHE A 156 -14.37 -9.54 -3.61
N SER A 157 -15.42 -10.20 -3.09
CA SER A 157 -15.44 -10.66 -1.69
C SER A 157 -14.28 -11.61 -1.38
N THR A 158 -13.82 -12.38 -2.37
CA THR A 158 -12.67 -13.30 -2.24
C THR A 158 -11.37 -12.57 -1.92
N HIS A 159 -11.17 -11.35 -2.42
CA HIS A 159 -9.99 -10.54 -2.07
C HIS A 159 -10.04 -10.10 -0.61
N LEU A 160 -11.20 -9.73 -0.09
CA LEU A 160 -11.36 -9.38 1.32
C LEU A 160 -11.17 -10.60 2.22
N VAL A 161 -11.72 -11.76 1.83
CA VAL A 161 -11.50 -13.04 2.53
C VAL A 161 -10.01 -13.37 2.57
N ALA A 162 -9.30 -13.27 1.45
CA ALA A 162 -7.86 -13.55 1.39
C ALA A 162 -7.05 -12.61 2.29
N ASN A 163 -7.38 -11.31 2.31
CA ASN A 163 -6.72 -10.34 3.19
C ASN A 163 -7.06 -10.59 4.66
N ARG A 164 -8.29 -11.02 4.98
CA ARG A 164 -8.64 -11.44 6.34
C ARG A 164 -7.80 -12.62 6.82
N LEU A 165 -7.47 -13.58 5.95
CA LEU A 165 -6.60 -14.71 6.31
C LEU A 165 -5.19 -14.25 6.73
N VAL A 166 -4.72 -13.09 6.25
CA VAL A 166 -3.46 -12.46 6.67
C VAL A 166 -3.67 -11.36 7.71
N ALA A 167 -4.72 -11.47 8.51
CA ALA A 167 -5.06 -10.64 9.66
C ALA A 167 -5.50 -9.19 9.38
N VAL A 168 -5.87 -8.86 8.14
CA VAL A 168 -6.56 -7.59 7.86
C VAL A 168 -8.00 -7.64 8.44
N PRO A 169 -8.44 -6.65 9.23
CA PRO A 169 -9.65 -6.76 10.06
C PRO A 169 -10.95 -6.47 9.28
N TYR A 170 -11.16 -7.13 8.14
CA TYR A 170 -12.45 -7.10 7.45
C TYR A 170 -13.52 -7.79 8.29
N THR A 171 -14.72 -7.20 8.42
CA THR A 171 -15.88 -7.80 9.12
C THR A 171 -16.76 -8.61 8.16
N ASP A 172 -17.64 -9.47 8.68
CA ASP A 172 -18.51 -10.29 7.80
C ASP A 172 -19.43 -9.39 6.97
N ASP A 173 -19.85 -8.28 7.56
CA ASP A 173 -20.61 -7.23 6.89
C ASP A 173 -19.86 -6.62 5.70
N MET A 174 -18.55 -6.34 5.86
CA MET A 174 -17.69 -5.86 4.77
C MET A 174 -17.56 -6.87 3.63
N ILE A 175 -17.45 -8.17 3.95
CA ILE A 175 -17.31 -9.22 2.94
C ILE A 175 -18.61 -9.40 2.16
N VAL A 176 -19.75 -9.44 2.86
CA VAL A 176 -21.08 -9.60 2.24
C VAL A 176 -21.40 -8.42 1.32
N HIS A 177 -21.03 -7.20 1.71
CA HIS A 177 -21.33 -5.99 0.94
C HIS A 177 -20.22 -5.56 -0.02
N ALA A 178 -19.14 -6.32 -0.17
CA ALA A 178 -17.94 -5.92 -0.92
C ALA A 178 -18.22 -5.38 -2.34
N ASN A 179 -19.06 -6.08 -3.11
CA ASN A 179 -19.39 -5.68 -4.48
C ASN A 179 -20.32 -4.45 -4.51
N ALA A 180 -21.24 -4.34 -3.54
CA ALA A 180 -22.13 -3.18 -3.43
C ALA A 180 -21.35 -1.92 -3.02
N ASP A 181 -20.44 -2.07 -2.06
CA ASP A 181 -19.53 -1.00 -1.61
C ASP A 181 -18.61 -0.52 -2.72
N LEU A 182 -18.05 -1.46 -3.50
CA LEU A 182 -17.22 -1.13 -4.67
C LEU A 182 -17.98 -0.22 -5.64
N ALA A 183 -19.20 -0.61 -6.00
CA ALA A 183 -20.01 0.15 -6.95
C ALA A 183 -20.48 1.48 -6.35
N ALA A 184 -20.95 1.49 -5.10
CA ALA A 184 -21.45 2.68 -4.43
C ALA A 184 -20.38 3.75 -4.23
N GLN A 185 -19.11 3.35 -4.04
CA GLN A 185 -18.03 4.30 -3.82
C GLN A 185 -17.74 5.20 -5.04
N ALA A 186 -17.94 4.67 -6.26
CA ALA A 186 -17.74 5.40 -7.52
C ALA A 186 -19.02 6.04 -8.07
N ASP A 187 -20.19 5.78 -7.47
CA ASP A 187 -21.46 6.33 -7.93
C ASP A 187 -21.87 7.56 -7.09
N PRO A 188 -21.86 8.78 -7.67
CA PRO A 188 -22.23 9.99 -6.95
C PRO A 188 -23.71 10.03 -6.52
N ASN A 189 -24.56 9.13 -7.00
CA ASN A 189 -25.99 9.07 -6.68
C ASN A 189 -26.35 7.86 -5.80
N ALA A 190 -25.40 7.00 -5.44
CA ALA A 190 -25.65 5.84 -4.60
C ALA A 190 -25.86 6.24 -3.13
N ASP A 191 -26.59 5.40 -2.39
CA ASP A 191 -26.62 5.48 -0.93
C ASP A 191 -25.32 4.91 -0.36
N THR A 192 -24.46 5.79 0.14
CA THR A 192 -23.14 5.44 0.68
C THR A 192 -23.10 5.29 2.19
N SER A 193 -24.25 5.41 2.88
CA SER A 193 -24.30 5.37 4.34
C SER A 193 -23.71 4.08 4.93
N GLY A 194 -23.99 2.93 4.30
CA GLY A 194 -23.40 1.64 4.67
C GLY A 194 -21.90 1.57 4.41
N LEU A 195 -21.44 2.08 3.27
CA LEU A 195 -20.02 2.15 2.91
C LEU A 195 -19.25 3.00 3.94
N GLU A 196 -19.75 4.19 4.28
CA GLU A 196 -19.11 5.11 5.21
C GLU A 196 -19.04 4.56 6.64
N ALA A 197 -20.06 3.79 7.05
CA ALA A 197 -20.06 3.09 8.33
C ALA A 197 -19.00 1.98 8.38
N ARG A 198 -18.81 1.24 7.28
CA ARG A 198 -17.78 0.18 7.18
C ARG A 198 -16.37 0.76 7.00
N TYR A 199 -16.23 1.79 6.16
CA TYR A 199 -14.97 2.38 5.77
C TYR A 199 -14.94 3.90 6.05
N PRO A 200 -14.80 4.32 7.32
CA PRO A 200 -14.74 5.74 7.67
C PRO A 200 -13.64 6.47 6.90
N LYS A 201 -13.90 7.70 6.45
CA LYS A 201 -12.99 8.50 5.61
C LYS A 201 -12.77 7.96 4.18
N ALA A 202 -13.50 6.94 3.73
CA ALA A 202 -13.49 6.57 2.31
C ALA A 202 -13.92 7.77 1.45
N LYS A 203 -13.16 8.03 0.39
CA LYS A 203 -13.53 9.05 -0.59
C LYS A 203 -14.59 8.46 -1.50
N ILE A 204 -15.61 9.26 -1.79
CA ILE A 204 -16.80 8.84 -2.53
C ILE A 204 -17.06 9.87 -3.62
N GLY A 205 -17.50 9.39 -4.78
CA GLY A 205 -18.00 10.21 -5.86
C GLY A 205 -17.47 9.75 -7.21
N ASP A 206 -17.69 10.58 -8.21
CA ASP A 206 -17.18 10.37 -9.55
C ASP A 206 -15.67 10.66 -9.57
N PHE A 207 -14.86 9.61 -9.77
CA PHE A 207 -13.40 9.73 -9.78
C PHE A 207 -12.88 10.03 -11.18
N ASP A 208 -13.38 9.38 -12.21
CA ASP A 208 -12.86 9.52 -13.58
C ASP A 208 -13.63 10.54 -14.47
N GLY A 209 -14.75 11.08 -13.98
CA GLY A 209 -15.64 11.99 -14.70
C GLY A 209 -16.70 11.29 -15.55
N ASN A 210 -16.89 9.98 -15.39
CA ASN A 210 -17.84 9.15 -16.11
C ASN A 210 -18.66 8.25 -15.16
N PRO A 211 -19.78 8.75 -14.60
CA PRO A 211 -20.59 7.99 -13.64
C PRO A 211 -21.38 6.83 -14.26
N GLN A 212 -21.28 6.60 -15.57
CA GLN A 212 -22.04 5.54 -16.25
C GLN A 212 -21.44 4.15 -16.08
N GLN A 213 -20.15 4.07 -15.72
CA GLN A 213 -19.43 2.81 -15.62
C GLN A 213 -18.27 2.97 -14.64
N VAL A 214 -18.11 2.02 -13.73
CA VAL A 214 -16.94 1.97 -12.84
C VAL A 214 -15.75 1.38 -13.61
N THR A 215 -14.69 2.18 -13.74
CA THR A 215 -13.50 1.86 -14.52
C THR A 215 -12.29 1.58 -13.63
N GLU A 216 -11.23 1.05 -14.23
CA GLU A 216 -9.95 0.90 -13.56
C GLU A 216 -9.34 2.26 -13.17
N MET A 217 -9.68 3.34 -13.89
CA MET A 217 -9.32 4.70 -13.51
C MET A 217 -9.97 5.08 -12.18
N ASP A 218 -11.25 4.81 -11.99
CA ASP A 218 -11.94 5.10 -10.72
C ASP A 218 -11.27 4.38 -9.54
N ALA A 219 -10.97 3.10 -9.73
CA ALA A 219 -10.31 2.30 -8.71
C ALA A 219 -8.94 2.86 -8.33
N LEU A 220 -8.09 3.15 -9.33
CA LEU A 220 -6.76 3.69 -9.08
C LEU A 220 -6.83 5.05 -8.37
N LEU A 221 -7.76 5.92 -8.75
CA LEU A 221 -7.96 7.20 -8.09
C LEU A 221 -8.48 7.05 -6.66
N ALA A 222 -9.42 6.14 -6.39
CA ALA A 222 -9.88 5.85 -5.04
C ALA A 222 -8.72 5.45 -4.13
N TYR A 223 -7.83 4.58 -4.63
CA TYR A 223 -6.59 4.21 -3.92
C TYR A 223 -5.68 5.42 -3.67
N LEU A 224 -5.34 6.18 -4.70
CA LEU A 224 -4.45 7.35 -4.58
C LEU A 224 -5.01 8.41 -3.63
N GLN A 225 -6.31 8.66 -3.67
CA GLN A 225 -6.97 9.64 -2.82
C GLN A 225 -7.01 9.23 -1.35
N MET A 226 -6.90 7.94 -1.05
CA MET A 226 -6.84 7.45 0.32
C MET A 226 -5.43 7.63 0.92
N LEU A 227 -4.37 7.53 0.12
CA LEU A 227 -2.98 7.50 0.60
C LEU A 227 -2.63 8.65 1.53
N GLY A 228 -2.33 8.31 2.78
CA GLY A 228 -1.88 9.23 3.82
C GLY A 228 -2.98 10.05 4.50
N THR A 229 -4.25 9.71 4.29
CA THR A 229 -5.40 10.46 4.87
C THR A 229 -5.95 9.86 6.18
N LEU A 230 -5.58 8.61 6.49
CA LEU A 230 -6.18 7.86 7.61
C LEU A 230 -5.65 8.28 8.97
N VAL A 231 -4.33 8.49 9.09
CA VAL A 231 -3.67 8.85 10.36
C VAL A 231 -3.93 10.30 10.72
N ASP A 232 -4.31 10.54 11.98
CA ASP A 232 -4.34 11.89 12.56
C ASP A 232 -3.01 12.20 13.25
N PHE A 233 -2.15 12.96 12.57
CA PHE A 233 -0.84 13.34 13.09
C PHE A 233 -0.90 14.33 14.26
N LYS A 234 -2.05 14.97 14.55
CA LYS A 234 -2.14 15.93 15.67
C LYS A 234 -2.06 15.26 17.04
N ASN A 235 -2.48 14.00 17.12
CA ASN A 235 -2.48 13.22 18.35
C ASN A 235 -1.29 12.24 18.42
N TYR A 236 -0.38 12.29 17.44
CA TYR A 236 0.80 11.44 17.41
C TYR A 236 1.91 12.05 18.29
N ASP A 237 2.34 11.30 19.30
CA ASP A 237 3.46 11.67 20.17
C ASP A 237 4.78 11.22 19.53
N GLU A 238 5.45 12.13 18.83
CA GLU A 238 6.76 11.89 18.22
C GLU A 238 7.82 11.42 19.25
N ALA A 239 7.73 11.86 20.52
CA ALA A 239 8.69 11.53 21.56
C ALA A 239 8.48 10.12 22.15
N ALA A 240 7.30 9.52 21.96
CA ALA A 240 7.00 8.16 22.42
C ALA A 240 7.65 7.07 21.53
N GLY A 241 7.92 7.38 20.25
CA GLY A 241 8.55 6.48 19.28
C GLY A 241 10.08 6.46 19.34
N TYR A 242 10.72 7.44 19.97
CA TYR A 242 12.16 7.44 20.24
C TYR A 242 12.46 6.62 21.50
N ARG A 243 12.65 5.30 21.36
CA ARG A 243 13.29 4.47 22.39
C ARG A 243 14.35 3.56 21.79
#